data_AF-A0A665T958-F1
#
_entry.id   AF-A0A665T958-F1
#
_cell.length_a   1.000
_cell.length_b   1.000
_cell.length_c   1.000
_cell.angle_alpha   90.00
_cell.angle_beta   90.00
_cell.angle_gamma   90.00
#
_symmetry.space_group_name_H-M   'P 1'
#
loop_
_entity.id
_entity.type
_entity.pdbx_description
1 polymer ?
#
loop_
_entity_poly.entity_id
_entity_poly.type
_entity_poly.pdbx_seq_one_letter_code
_entity_poly.pdbx_strand_id
1 'polypeptide(L)'
;NRLFLVLILLSAPHTAPELVRSMSDCGRFLLEGSPPQISGILEGGNILNQNRYKAVCQTFQDERRFVTLYDTHNRIAVFSAAKYRGEDGTGRPSNTWKIEPQARNADYKNNGAFDRGHLIPSSYGLTKADRQATFTLTNVVPQARSFNQGSWMRMESCIKCVMDTFCINSNGLTEAFVVTGAEPSPDNVLANRVNVPSMLWSAFCCYSSNNNRWMASAHWADNSPDESKDEHLETKTLEELQKNLRASGGDVQVFPGTQCPLHTTVTELYPQIPNCRCPTAGTSAYRSTSGSVRSSAPGSVTRHTTSGSVTRHTTSGSVTRHTTSGSVTTTAAPPPVYIWLFLTYLQTSHIWPHPR
;
A
#
# COMPACT_ATOMS: atom_id res chain seq x y z
N ASN A 1 52.52 44.02 -11.98
CA ASN A 1 51.87 42.70 -11.85
C ASN A 1 50.98 42.63 -10.61
N ARG A 2 49.71 43.01 -10.71
CA ARG A 2 48.68 42.56 -9.78
C ARG A 2 47.69 41.73 -10.58
N LEU A 3 47.83 40.41 -10.44
CA LEU A 3 47.01 39.41 -11.10
C LEU A 3 45.60 39.49 -10.48
N PHE A 4 44.63 39.99 -11.24
CA PHE A 4 43.22 39.90 -10.86
C PHE A 4 42.77 38.45 -11.06
N LEU A 5 42.55 37.74 -9.95
CA LEU A 5 41.93 36.42 -9.95
C LEU A 5 40.43 36.63 -10.26
N VAL A 6 40.03 36.34 -11.50
CA VAL A 6 38.61 36.27 -11.88
C VAL A 6 38.04 35.01 -11.23
N LEU A 7 37.26 35.19 -10.16
CA LEU A 7 36.42 34.13 -9.61
C LEU A 7 35.31 33.84 -10.63
N ILE A 8 35.51 32.80 -11.45
CA ILE A 8 34.42 32.20 -12.21
C ILE A 8 33.53 31.49 -11.18
N LEU A 9 32.43 32.13 -10.80
CA LEU A 9 31.32 31.46 -10.13
C LEU A 9 30.79 30.40 -11.10
N LEU A 10 31.24 29.16 -10.94
CA LEU A 10 30.52 28.02 -11.52
C LEU A 10 29.14 28.01 -10.85
N SER A 11 28.14 28.57 -11.53
CA SER A 11 26.74 28.31 -11.22
C SER A 11 26.54 26.81 -11.32
N ALA A 12 26.48 26.12 -10.19
CA ALA A 12 25.94 24.78 -10.16
C ALA A 12 24.54 24.85 -10.81
N PRO A 13 24.20 23.99 -11.78
CA PRO A 13 22.85 23.92 -12.29
C PRO A 13 21.93 23.72 -11.09
N HIS A 14 20.96 24.61 -10.92
CA HIS A 14 20.09 24.65 -9.75
C HIS A 14 19.14 23.44 -9.80
N THR A 15 19.61 22.28 -9.35
CA THR A 15 18.81 21.05 -9.24
C THR A 15 17.97 21.06 -7.98
N ALA A 16 17.05 22.02 -7.86
CA ALA A 16 16.10 22.07 -6.76
C ALA A 16 14.70 21.64 -7.24
N PRO A 17 13.98 20.82 -6.47
CA PRO A 17 12.57 20.55 -6.74
C PRO A 17 11.77 21.85 -6.72
N GLU A 18 10.82 21.99 -7.64
CA GLU A 18 9.93 23.14 -7.68
C GLU A 18 8.71 22.88 -6.79
N LEU A 19 8.59 23.67 -5.71
CA LEU A 19 7.41 23.64 -4.85
C LEU A 19 6.28 24.43 -5.52
N VAL A 20 5.15 23.77 -5.75
CA VAL A 20 3.98 24.38 -6.36
C VAL A 20 2.83 24.51 -5.37
N ARG A 21 1.96 25.49 -5.59
CA ARG A 21 0.79 25.74 -4.73
C ARG A 21 -0.40 24.88 -5.11
N SER A 22 -0.49 24.48 -6.38
CA SER A 22 -1.54 23.60 -6.90
C SER A 22 -0.92 22.39 -7.59
N MET A 23 -1.54 21.22 -7.42
CA MET A 23 -1.13 20.01 -8.15
C MET A 23 -1.31 20.16 -9.66
N SER A 24 -2.24 21.02 -10.10
CA SER A 24 -2.49 21.31 -11.51
C SER A 24 -1.29 21.96 -12.20
N ASP A 25 -0.40 22.62 -11.44
CA ASP A 25 0.84 23.19 -11.99
C ASP A 25 1.76 22.07 -12.54
N CYS A 26 1.62 20.84 -12.06
CA CYS A 26 2.30 19.64 -12.55
C CYS A 26 1.37 18.72 -13.39
N GLY A 27 0.28 19.26 -13.95
CA GLY A 27 -0.82 18.52 -14.57
C GLY A 27 -0.44 17.52 -15.66
N ARG A 28 0.70 17.70 -16.34
CA ARG A 28 1.16 16.80 -17.41
C ARG A 28 1.45 15.35 -16.96
N PHE A 29 1.59 15.12 -15.65
CA PHE A 29 1.80 13.79 -15.07
C PHE A 29 0.52 13.16 -14.54
N LEU A 30 -0.60 13.86 -14.68
CA LEU A 30 -1.92 13.49 -14.20
C LEU A 30 -2.80 13.23 -15.41
N LEU A 31 -3.61 12.17 -15.36
CA LEU A 31 -4.52 11.84 -16.46
C LEU A 31 -5.51 13.00 -16.65
N GLU A 32 -5.59 13.53 -17.87
CA GLU A 32 -6.40 14.71 -18.21
C GLU A 32 -6.10 15.96 -17.35
N GLY A 33 -4.93 16.01 -16.71
CA GLY A 33 -4.56 17.09 -15.79
C GLY A 33 -5.24 17.01 -14.42
N SER A 34 -6.01 15.96 -14.15
CA SER A 34 -6.82 15.80 -12.94
C SER A 34 -6.05 15.04 -11.84
N PRO A 35 -5.71 15.69 -10.71
CA PRO A 35 -5.05 14.99 -9.62
C PRO A 35 -6.00 14.06 -8.86
N PRO A 36 -5.48 13.07 -8.11
CA PRO A 36 -6.28 12.33 -7.14
C PRO A 36 -7.07 13.26 -6.21
N GLN A 37 -8.31 12.90 -5.89
CA GLN A 37 -9.05 13.54 -4.80
C GLN A 37 -8.73 12.81 -3.51
N ILE A 38 -8.38 13.54 -2.45
CA ILE A 38 -8.15 13.01 -1.12
C ILE A 38 -8.90 13.88 -0.13
N SER A 39 -10.04 13.41 0.38
CA SER A 39 -10.89 14.21 1.26
C SER A 39 -10.10 14.72 2.47
N GLY A 40 -10.20 16.02 2.76
CA GLY A 40 -9.45 16.68 3.83
C GLY A 40 -7.99 17.02 3.51
N ILE A 41 -7.45 16.62 2.36
CA ILE A 41 -6.05 16.88 1.97
C ILE A 41 -5.95 17.59 0.62
N LEU A 42 -6.52 17.01 -0.43
CA LEU A 42 -6.42 17.47 -1.82
C LEU A 42 -7.80 17.39 -2.49
N GLU A 43 -8.47 18.53 -2.63
CA GLU A 43 -9.84 18.61 -3.14
C GLU A 43 -9.92 19.60 -4.31
N GLY A 44 -10.45 19.14 -5.45
CA GLY A 44 -10.50 19.92 -6.69
C GLY A 44 -9.12 20.39 -7.17
N GLY A 45 -8.04 19.66 -6.82
CA GLY A 45 -6.65 20.05 -7.09
C GLY A 45 -6.03 21.04 -6.09
N ASN A 46 -6.81 21.50 -5.10
CA ASN A 46 -6.35 22.41 -4.06
C ASN A 46 -5.85 21.65 -2.83
N ILE A 47 -4.68 22.03 -2.33
CA ILE A 47 -4.12 21.50 -1.08
C ILE A 47 -4.76 22.27 0.08
N LEU A 48 -5.57 21.59 0.90
CA LEU A 48 -6.35 22.25 1.95
C LEU A 48 -5.48 22.74 3.12
N ASN A 49 -4.42 22.00 3.46
CA ASN A 49 -3.44 22.41 4.47
C ASN A 49 -2.06 22.57 3.84
N GLN A 50 -1.81 23.75 3.26
CA GLN A 50 -0.52 24.07 2.65
C GLN A 50 0.64 24.19 3.65
N ASN A 51 0.38 24.23 4.96
CA ASN A 51 1.47 24.23 5.97
C ASN A 51 2.05 22.82 6.15
N ARG A 52 1.24 21.78 5.95
CA ARG A 52 1.64 20.37 6.08
C ARG A 52 1.92 19.71 4.74
N TYR A 53 1.05 19.90 3.77
CA TYR A 53 1.14 19.20 2.49
C TYR A 53 1.76 20.10 1.43
N LYS A 54 2.66 19.53 0.64
CA LYS A 54 3.47 20.25 -0.36
C LYS A 54 3.41 19.50 -1.67
N ALA A 55 2.90 20.13 -2.72
CA ALA A 55 2.99 19.60 -4.07
C ALA A 55 4.36 19.94 -4.66
N VAL A 56 5.03 18.93 -5.20
CA VAL A 56 6.40 19.04 -5.70
C VAL A 56 6.43 18.56 -7.15
N CYS A 57 6.67 19.49 -8.08
CA CYS A 57 7.05 19.19 -9.45
C CYS A 57 8.50 18.71 -9.44
N GLN A 58 8.70 17.40 -9.47
CA GLN A 58 10.02 16.78 -9.38
C GLN A 58 10.83 17.14 -10.62
N THR A 59 11.87 17.96 -10.45
CA THR A 59 12.60 18.58 -11.55
C THR A 59 14.05 18.12 -11.55
N PHE A 60 14.53 17.68 -12.71
CA PHE A 60 15.91 17.24 -12.88
C PHE A 60 16.41 17.65 -14.27
N GLN A 61 17.56 18.33 -14.29
CA GLN A 61 18.12 18.97 -15.49
C GLN A 61 17.11 19.91 -16.16
N ASP A 62 16.52 20.80 -15.35
CA ASP A 62 15.54 21.82 -15.76
C ASP A 62 14.27 21.27 -16.46
N GLU A 63 14.03 19.97 -16.35
CA GLU A 63 12.84 19.32 -16.86
C GLU A 63 12.07 18.67 -15.72
N ARG A 64 10.76 18.92 -15.64
CA ARG A 64 9.88 18.22 -14.69
C ARG A 64 9.79 16.74 -15.08
N ARG A 65 9.67 15.81 -14.15
CA ARG A 65 9.76 14.36 -14.46
C ARG A 65 8.56 13.58 -13.93
N PHE A 66 8.05 13.98 -12.77
CA PHE A 66 6.85 13.45 -12.14
C PHE A 66 6.34 14.46 -11.09
N VAL A 67 5.25 14.16 -10.41
CA VAL A 67 4.73 14.99 -9.30
C VAL A 67 4.60 14.18 -8.03
N THR A 68 4.86 14.80 -6.90
CA THR A 68 4.67 14.21 -5.57
C THR A 68 3.86 15.15 -4.70
N LEU A 69 2.83 14.63 -4.02
CA LEU A 69 2.22 15.31 -2.87
C LEU A 69 2.90 14.79 -1.60
N TYR A 70 3.62 15.67 -0.91
CA TYR A 70 4.45 15.32 0.24
C TYR A 70 3.85 15.79 1.55
N ASP A 71 3.85 14.92 2.58
CA ASP A 71 3.46 15.25 3.95
C ASP A 71 4.70 15.63 4.77
N THR A 72 4.87 16.91 5.08
CA THR A 72 6.05 17.38 5.83
C THR A 72 6.03 16.96 7.30
N HIS A 73 4.88 16.57 7.84
CA HIS A 73 4.78 16.10 9.21
C HIS A 73 5.29 14.66 9.32
N ASN A 74 4.73 13.76 8.50
CA ASN A 74 5.13 12.36 8.45
C ASN A 74 6.46 12.13 7.69
N ARG A 75 6.90 13.13 6.92
CA ARG A 75 8.12 13.10 6.09
C ARG A 75 8.14 11.98 5.05
N ILE A 76 6.98 11.61 4.55
CA ILE A 76 6.77 10.67 3.47
C ILE A 76 5.84 11.28 2.42
N ALA A 77 5.89 10.76 1.20
CA ALA A 77 4.88 11.11 0.20
C ALA A 77 3.52 10.55 0.60
N VAL A 78 2.48 11.36 0.39
CA VAL A 78 1.09 10.88 0.36
C VAL A 78 0.90 10.04 -0.90
N PHE A 79 1.30 10.61 -2.05
CA PHE A 79 1.41 9.89 -3.31
C PHE A 79 2.43 10.55 -4.24
N SER A 80 2.89 9.81 -5.24
CA SER A 80 3.55 10.33 -6.43
C SER A 80 2.83 9.84 -7.67
N ALA A 81 2.81 10.68 -8.71
CA ALA A 81 2.15 10.38 -9.98
C ALA A 81 3.08 10.68 -11.16
N ALA A 82 3.04 9.81 -12.17
CA ALA A 82 3.89 9.92 -13.35
C ALA A 82 3.13 9.52 -14.62
N LYS A 83 3.52 10.17 -15.73
CA LYS A 83 3.14 9.74 -17.08
C LYS A 83 4.20 8.76 -17.59
N TYR A 84 3.82 7.49 -17.70
CA TYR A 84 4.63 6.44 -18.30
C TYR A 84 4.65 6.58 -19.82
N ARG A 85 5.83 6.42 -20.42
CA ARG A 85 6.07 6.64 -21.87
C ARG A 85 6.82 5.48 -22.53
N GLY A 86 6.90 4.33 -21.86
CA GLY A 86 7.82 3.25 -22.24
C GLY A 86 9.24 3.48 -21.71
N GLU A 87 10.19 2.74 -22.26
CA GLU A 87 11.60 2.74 -21.85
C GLU A 87 12.52 2.75 -23.09
N ASP A 88 13.63 3.50 -23.01
CA ASP A 88 14.65 3.58 -24.08
C ASP A 88 15.67 2.43 -24.08
N GLY A 89 15.47 1.39 -23.25
CA GLY A 89 16.35 0.23 -23.13
C GLY A 89 17.62 0.44 -22.30
N THR A 90 17.80 1.60 -21.65
CA THR A 90 18.93 1.79 -20.72
C THR A 90 18.74 1.01 -19.41
N GLY A 91 19.82 0.72 -18.66
CA GLY A 91 19.72 0.02 -17.36
C GLY A 91 19.42 0.97 -16.20
N ARG A 92 19.22 0.42 -14.99
CA ARG A 92 19.08 1.22 -13.75
C ARG A 92 20.33 2.10 -13.54
N PRO A 93 20.18 3.43 -13.39
CA PRO A 93 21.31 4.31 -13.10
C PRO A 93 21.95 4.02 -11.73
N SER A 94 23.18 4.49 -11.54
CA SER A 94 23.83 4.48 -10.23
C SER A 94 22.98 5.19 -9.16
N ASN A 95 22.91 4.60 -7.96
CA ASN A 95 22.06 5.02 -6.84
C ASN A 95 22.57 6.29 -6.14
N THR A 96 22.68 7.40 -6.86
CA THR A 96 23.06 8.70 -6.29
C THR A 96 21.81 9.44 -5.79
N TRP A 97 21.54 9.30 -4.49
CA TRP A 97 20.39 9.91 -3.81
C TRP A 97 20.52 11.43 -3.69
N LYS A 98 19.48 12.12 -4.15
CA LYS A 98 19.35 13.58 -4.07
C LYS A 98 18.62 13.94 -2.79
N ILE A 99 19.26 14.75 -1.97
CA ILE A 99 18.71 15.21 -0.69
C ILE A 99 17.78 16.37 -0.98
N GLU A 100 16.55 16.27 -0.51
CA GLU A 100 15.62 17.39 -0.46
C GLU A 100 15.52 17.92 0.98
N PRO A 101 15.08 19.17 1.22
CA PRO A 101 15.27 19.84 2.51
C PRO A 101 14.67 19.12 3.74
N GLN A 102 13.70 18.22 3.53
CA GLN A 102 12.86 17.63 4.58
C GLN A 102 13.33 16.25 5.07
N ALA A 103 13.93 15.43 4.19
CA ALA A 103 14.42 14.09 4.50
C ALA A 103 15.91 13.99 4.18
N ARG A 104 16.68 13.31 5.04
CA ARG A 104 18.14 13.16 4.88
C ARG A 104 18.52 11.71 4.60
N ASN A 105 19.60 11.50 3.85
CA ASN A 105 20.14 10.16 3.63
C ASN A 105 20.42 9.42 4.95
N ALA A 106 20.80 10.14 6.01
CA ALA A 106 21.03 9.60 7.35
C ALA A 106 19.77 9.00 8.00
N ASP A 107 18.58 9.52 7.67
CA ASP A 107 17.30 9.08 8.27
C ASP A 107 16.98 7.61 7.91
N TYR A 108 17.60 7.09 6.85
CA TYR A 108 17.41 5.71 6.36
C TYR A 108 18.64 4.80 6.59
N LYS A 109 19.72 5.30 7.21
CA LYS A 109 20.93 4.48 7.46
C LYS A 109 20.75 3.60 8.70
N ASN A 110 21.47 2.48 8.73
CA ASN A 110 21.66 1.61 9.90
C ASN A 110 20.38 0.99 10.51
N ASN A 111 19.28 0.91 9.77
CA ASN A 111 18.01 0.38 10.28
C ASN A 111 17.82 -1.14 10.03
N GLY A 112 18.52 -1.71 9.04
CA GLY A 112 18.52 -3.15 8.76
C GLY A 112 17.22 -3.74 8.19
N ALA A 113 16.06 -3.16 8.48
CA ALA A 113 14.73 -3.71 8.18
C ALA A 113 14.05 -3.10 6.92
N PHE A 114 14.33 -1.84 6.65
CA PHE A 114 13.69 -1.03 5.61
C PHE A 114 14.68 -0.55 4.57
N ASP A 115 14.26 -0.65 3.32
CA ASP A 115 14.89 0.00 2.18
C ASP A 115 14.28 1.39 1.93
N ARG A 116 14.90 2.17 1.04
CA ARG A 116 14.30 3.37 0.44
C ARG A 116 13.41 2.90 -0.73
N GLY A 117 12.18 2.52 -0.39
CA GLY A 117 11.18 2.08 -1.36
C GLY A 117 10.71 3.25 -2.21
N HIS A 118 10.80 3.15 -3.53
CA HIS A 118 10.36 4.22 -4.43
C HIS A 118 8.84 4.17 -4.61
N LEU A 119 8.19 5.33 -4.75
CA LEU A 119 6.79 5.39 -5.18
C LEU A 119 6.69 5.32 -6.70
N ILE A 120 7.42 6.20 -7.40
CA ILE A 120 7.67 6.05 -8.84
C ILE A 120 8.98 5.30 -9.01
N PRO A 121 8.98 4.04 -9.47
CA PRO A 121 10.20 3.26 -9.58
C PRO A 121 11.07 3.76 -10.73
N SER A 122 12.38 3.63 -10.56
CA SER A 122 13.35 3.99 -11.59
C SER A 122 13.15 3.21 -12.90
N SER A 123 12.51 2.03 -12.88
CA SER A 123 12.22 1.26 -14.10
C SER A 123 11.12 1.89 -14.97
N TYR A 124 10.40 2.89 -14.45
CA TYR A 124 9.32 3.56 -15.19
C TYR A 124 9.81 4.82 -15.94
N GLY A 125 11.08 5.19 -15.77
CA GLY A 125 11.69 6.33 -16.46
C GLY A 125 12.06 5.99 -17.90
N LEU A 126 11.59 6.79 -18.86
CA LEU A 126 11.90 6.63 -20.28
C LEU A 126 13.40 6.77 -20.55
N THR A 127 13.98 7.91 -20.14
CA THR A 127 15.39 8.24 -20.35
C THR A 127 16.21 8.02 -19.08
N LYS A 128 17.54 7.92 -19.20
CA LYS A 128 18.45 7.90 -18.03
C LYS A 128 18.21 9.08 -17.07
N ALA A 129 17.88 10.27 -17.59
CA ALA A 129 17.58 11.44 -16.76
C ALA A 129 16.26 11.27 -15.99
N ASP A 130 15.22 10.73 -16.62
CA ASP A 130 13.95 10.39 -15.94
C ASP A 130 14.19 9.41 -14.79
N ARG A 131 14.99 8.37 -15.04
CA ARG A 131 15.35 7.36 -14.04
C ARG A 131 16.17 7.95 -12.89
N GLN A 132 17.11 8.84 -13.18
CA GLN A 132 17.88 9.53 -12.14
C GLN A 132 17.03 10.47 -11.30
N ALA A 133 15.97 11.04 -11.87
CA ALA A 133 15.06 11.92 -11.15
C ALA A 133 14.27 11.20 -10.06
N THR A 134 14.03 9.89 -10.17
CA THR A 134 13.27 9.13 -9.15
C THR A 134 14.02 8.96 -7.83
N PHE A 135 15.33 9.24 -7.80
CA PHE A 135 16.19 9.11 -6.61
C PHE A 135 16.14 10.34 -5.70
N THR A 136 14.96 10.94 -5.50
CA THR A 136 14.72 12.02 -4.55
C THR A 136 14.07 11.46 -3.28
N LEU A 137 14.39 12.05 -2.13
CA LEU A 137 13.88 11.54 -0.85
C LEU A 137 12.39 11.83 -0.62
N THR A 138 11.79 12.70 -1.43
CA THR A 138 10.34 12.91 -1.46
C THR A 138 9.61 11.85 -2.28
N ASN A 139 10.30 11.08 -3.13
CA ASN A 139 9.73 9.94 -3.87
C ASN A 139 9.96 8.59 -3.16
N VAL A 140 10.36 8.58 -1.88
CA VAL A 140 10.63 7.33 -1.16
C VAL A 140 9.98 7.26 0.21
N VAL A 141 9.72 6.02 0.65
CA VAL A 141 9.25 5.69 1.99
C VAL A 141 10.09 4.56 2.59
N PRO A 142 10.15 4.41 3.92
CA PRO A 142 10.69 3.20 4.53
C PRO A 142 9.83 2.00 4.14
N GLN A 143 10.36 1.12 3.29
CA GLN A 143 9.63 -0.06 2.80
C GLN A 143 10.31 -1.33 3.27
N ALA A 144 9.56 -2.29 3.81
CA ALA A 144 10.11 -3.54 4.32
C ALA A 144 10.95 -4.22 3.23
N ARG A 145 12.16 -4.69 3.57
CA ARG A 145 13.15 -5.10 2.56
C ARG A 145 12.66 -6.20 1.63
N SER A 146 12.13 -7.30 2.16
CA SER A 146 11.63 -8.40 1.31
C SER A 146 10.41 -7.98 0.49
N PHE A 147 9.54 -7.14 1.04
CA PHE A 147 8.41 -6.56 0.31
C PHE A 147 8.88 -5.71 -0.88
N ASN A 148 9.78 -4.75 -0.66
CA ASN A 148 10.36 -3.89 -1.69
C ASN A 148 11.07 -4.70 -2.80
N GLN A 149 11.89 -5.68 -2.43
CA GLN A 149 12.72 -6.45 -3.37
C GLN A 149 12.00 -7.68 -3.95
N GLY A 150 10.86 -8.05 -3.40
CA GLY A 150 10.12 -9.26 -3.71
C GLY A 150 8.80 -8.94 -4.38
N SER A 151 7.71 -9.06 -3.62
CA SER A 151 6.35 -8.96 -4.13
C SER A 151 6.02 -7.60 -4.77
N TRP A 152 6.50 -6.49 -4.19
CA TRP A 152 6.31 -5.14 -4.75
C TRP A 152 7.06 -4.96 -6.08
N MET A 153 8.34 -5.31 -6.15
CA MET A 153 9.13 -5.26 -7.39
C MET A 153 8.51 -6.14 -8.50
N ARG A 154 7.97 -7.31 -8.14
CA ARG A 154 7.28 -8.18 -9.11
C ARG A 154 5.99 -7.56 -9.63
N MET A 155 5.22 -6.90 -8.76
CA MET A 155 4.07 -6.09 -9.17
C MET A 155 4.49 -4.98 -10.13
N GLU A 156 5.52 -4.19 -9.79
CA GLU A 156 6.01 -3.09 -10.63
C GLU A 156 6.43 -3.61 -12.02
N SER A 157 7.12 -4.75 -12.06
CA SER A 157 7.59 -5.40 -13.29
C SER A 157 6.42 -5.90 -14.16
N CYS A 158 5.42 -6.53 -13.53
CA CYS A 158 4.24 -7.01 -14.23
C CYS A 158 3.43 -5.85 -14.84
N ILE A 159 3.19 -4.79 -14.08
CA ILE A 159 2.44 -3.63 -14.56
C ILE A 159 3.20 -2.87 -15.63
N LYS A 160 4.53 -2.78 -15.53
CA LYS A 160 5.36 -2.27 -16.62
C LYS A 160 5.16 -3.04 -17.92
N CYS A 161 5.17 -4.37 -17.86
CA CYS A 161 4.92 -5.18 -19.05
C CYS A 161 3.53 -4.95 -19.66
N VAL A 162 2.50 -4.82 -18.82
CA VAL A 162 1.15 -4.48 -19.29
C VAL A 162 1.17 -3.12 -20.00
N MET A 163 1.80 -2.11 -19.40
CA MET A 163 1.89 -0.78 -19.97
C MET A 163 2.68 -0.76 -21.28
N ASP A 164 3.82 -1.44 -21.35
CA ASP A 164 4.64 -1.54 -22.56
C ASP A 164 3.90 -2.22 -23.71
N THR A 165 3.10 -3.25 -23.41
CA THR A 165 2.47 -4.08 -24.44
C THR A 165 1.11 -3.53 -24.89
N PHE A 166 0.32 -2.99 -23.96
CA PHE A 166 -1.10 -2.73 -24.21
C PHE A 166 -1.50 -1.26 -24.08
N CYS A 167 -0.73 -0.40 -23.39
CA CYS A 167 -1.07 1.01 -23.22
C CYS A 167 -0.55 1.86 -24.39
N ILE A 168 -1.08 1.60 -25.58
CA ILE A 168 -0.79 2.38 -26.78
C ILE A 168 -1.93 3.38 -27.01
N ASN A 169 -1.60 4.67 -27.05
CA ASN A 169 -2.59 5.71 -27.29
C ASN A 169 -2.97 5.82 -28.78
N SER A 170 -3.91 6.70 -29.10
CA SER A 170 -4.42 6.89 -30.47
C SER A 170 -3.36 7.36 -31.47
N ASN A 171 -2.22 7.86 -31.00
CA ASN A 171 -1.09 8.27 -31.85
C ASN A 171 -0.06 7.13 -32.04
N GLY A 172 -0.33 5.93 -31.55
CA GLY A 172 0.59 4.79 -31.65
C GLY A 172 1.76 4.86 -30.66
N LEU A 173 1.68 5.70 -29.62
CA LEU A 173 2.73 5.86 -28.62
C LEU A 173 2.35 5.19 -27.30
N THR A 174 3.31 4.59 -26.62
CA THR A 174 3.12 4.09 -25.25
C THR A 174 2.80 5.24 -24.30
N GLU A 175 1.67 5.14 -23.60
CA GLU A 175 1.19 6.16 -22.69
C GLU A 175 0.32 5.55 -21.60
N ALA A 176 0.72 5.70 -20.34
CA ALA A 176 -0.10 5.37 -19.18
C ALA A 176 0.13 6.37 -18.06
N PHE A 177 -0.80 6.41 -17.11
CA PHE A 177 -0.70 7.27 -15.92
C PHE A 177 -0.68 6.39 -14.69
N VAL A 178 0.34 6.57 -13.85
CA VAL A 178 0.57 5.78 -12.64
C VAL A 178 0.47 6.69 -11.44
N VAL A 179 -0.22 6.23 -10.39
CA VAL A 179 -0.28 6.88 -9.08
C VAL A 179 0.06 5.83 -8.03
N THR A 180 1.11 6.08 -7.26
CA THR A 180 1.54 5.23 -6.14
C THR A 180 1.47 6.05 -4.87
N GLY A 181 0.94 5.49 -3.79
CA GLY A 181 0.85 6.16 -2.50
C GLY A 181 1.18 5.27 -1.31
N ALA A 182 1.29 5.92 -0.15
CA ALA A 182 1.63 5.29 1.11
C ALA A 182 0.69 5.78 2.20
N GLU A 183 0.13 4.85 2.97
CA GLU A 183 -0.68 5.18 4.14
C GLU A 183 0.22 5.27 5.38
N PRO A 184 0.27 6.43 6.07
CA PRO A 184 1.09 6.56 7.25
C PRO A 184 0.61 5.64 8.37
N SER A 185 1.54 5.06 9.12
CA SER A 185 1.21 4.40 10.39
C SER A 185 1.02 5.44 11.51
N PRO A 186 0.28 5.14 12.59
CA PRO A 186 0.11 6.08 13.69
C PRO A 186 1.43 6.32 14.45
N ASP A 187 2.18 5.26 14.74
CA ASP A 187 3.26 5.32 15.74
C ASP A 187 4.62 4.76 15.27
N ASN A 188 4.72 4.20 14.06
CA ASN A 188 5.98 3.63 13.59
C ASN A 188 6.83 4.69 12.88
N VAL A 189 7.89 5.13 13.55
CA VAL A 189 8.76 6.21 13.06
C VAL A 189 10.20 5.73 13.00
N LEU A 190 10.77 5.71 11.79
CA LEU A 190 12.16 5.41 11.55
C LEU A 190 13.05 6.58 11.98
N ALA A 191 14.07 6.26 12.77
CA ALA A 191 15.06 7.22 13.29
C ALA A 191 14.41 8.44 14.00
N ASN A 192 13.22 8.26 14.59
CA ASN A 192 12.41 9.32 15.22
C ASN A 192 12.14 10.52 14.30
N ARG A 193 12.16 10.32 12.98
CA ARG A 193 12.04 11.40 11.99
C ARG A 193 11.08 11.09 10.85
N VAL A 194 11.09 9.88 10.32
CA VAL A 194 10.36 9.52 9.09
C VAL A 194 9.33 8.45 9.42
N ASN A 195 8.07 8.70 9.11
CA ASN A 195 7.02 7.71 9.29
C ASN A 195 7.30 6.46 8.44
N VAL A 196 7.15 5.29 9.04
CA VAL A 196 7.10 4.02 8.31
C VAL A 196 5.64 3.78 7.97
N PRO A 197 5.23 3.78 6.69
CA PRO A 197 3.84 3.58 6.33
C PRO A 197 3.36 2.19 6.73
N SER A 198 2.07 2.06 7.06
CA SER A 198 1.41 0.78 7.34
C SER A 198 1.14 -0.02 6.06
N MET A 199 0.85 0.66 4.95
CA MET A 199 0.49 0.07 3.66
C MET A 199 1.05 0.92 2.52
N LEU A 200 1.41 0.25 1.42
CA LEU A 200 1.63 0.90 0.13
C LEU A 200 0.55 0.48 -0.87
N TRP A 201 0.20 1.38 -1.78
CA TRP A 201 -0.74 1.11 -2.86
C TRP A 201 -0.26 1.73 -4.18
N SER A 202 -0.64 1.12 -5.30
CA SER A 202 -0.35 1.61 -6.64
C SER A 202 -1.55 1.37 -7.53
N ALA A 203 -1.77 2.26 -8.48
CA ALA A 203 -2.78 2.15 -9.49
C ALA A 203 -2.30 2.77 -10.79
N PHE A 204 -2.72 2.19 -11.91
CA PHE A 204 -2.46 2.76 -13.22
C PHE A 204 -3.72 2.82 -14.06
N CYS A 205 -3.72 3.70 -15.05
CA CYS A 205 -4.75 3.78 -16.05
C CYS A 205 -4.18 4.21 -17.41
N CYS A 206 -4.71 3.63 -18.48
CA CYS A 206 -4.34 3.98 -19.84
C CYS A 206 -5.45 3.66 -20.84
N TYR A 207 -5.39 4.31 -21.99
CA TYR A 207 -6.12 3.88 -23.17
C TYR A 207 -5.31 2.84 -23.95
N SER A 208 -5.99 1.83 -24.49
CA SER A 208 -5.41 0.85 -25.40
C SER A 208 -6.08 0.94 -26.76
N SER A 209 -5.39 1.49 -27.75
CA SER A 209 -5.87 1.52 -29.14
C SER A 209 -6.07 0.12 -29.70
N ASN A 210 -5.19 -0.82 -29.36
CA ASN A 210 -5.24 -2.21 -29.83
C ASN A 210 -6.46 -2.97 -29.28
N ASN A 211 -6.89 -2.66 -28.06
CA ASN A 211 -8.08 -3.25 -27.45
C ASN A 211 -9.31 -2.34 -27.53
N ASN A 212 -9.16 -1.16 -28.14
CA ASN A 212 -10.17 -0.10 -28.24
C ASN A 212 -10.92 0.18 -26.92
N ARG A 213 -10.19 0.26 -25.80
CA ARG A 213 -10.78 0.48 -24.47
C ARG A 213 -9.81 1.14 -23.50
N TRP A 214 -10.36 1.75 -22.45
CA TRP A 214 -9.61 2.11 -21.26
C TRP A 214 -9.37 0.88 -20.38
N MET A 215 -8.21 0.85 -19.74
CA MET A 215 -7.80 -0.21 -18.83
C MET A 215 -7.25 0.42 -17.55
N ALA A 216 -7.52 -0.21 -16.42
CA ALA A 216 -6.98 0.18 -15.13
C ALA A 216 -6.87 -1.04 -14.23
N SER A 217 -5.97 -0.97 -13.26
CA SER A 217 -5.90 -1.88 -12.11
C SER A 217 -5.18 -1.21 -10.97
N ALA A 218 -5.33 -1.81 -9.78
CA ALA A 218 -4.69 -1.39 -8.56
C ALA A 218 -4.07 -2.58 -7.82
N HIS A 219 -3.17 -2.25 -6.91
CA HIS A 219 -2.51 -3.16 -5.99
C HIS A 219 -2.32 -2.44 -4.65
N TRP A 220 -2.45 -3.16 -3.55
CA TRP A 220 -2.01 -2.68 -2.23
C TRP A 220 -1.60 -3.86 -1.37
N ALA A 221 -0.75 -3.59 -0.38
CA ALA A 221 -0.35 -4.55 0.63
C ALA A 221 0.22 -3.83 1.86
N ASP A 222 0.12 -4.51 3.00
CA ASP A 222 0.77 -4.07 4.24
C ASP A 222 2.28 -3.96 4.01
N ASN A 223 2.90 -2.96 4.62
CA ASN A 223 4.35 -2.74 4.57
C ASN A 223 5.09 -3.67 5.54
N SER A 224 4.85 -4.96 5.38
CA SER A 224 5.44 -6.05 6.17
C SER A 224 6.35 -6.92 5.30
N PRO A 225 7.34 -7.62 5.88
CA PRO A 225 8.15 -8.57 5.12
C PRO A 225 7.29 -9.64 4.44
N ASP A 226 7.57 -9.94 3.17
CA ASP A 226 6.97 -11.07 2.44
C ASP A 226 7.06 -12.37 3.26
N GLU A 227 5.96 -13.15 3.29
CA GLU A 227 5.85 -14.48 3.86
C GLU A 227 6.66 -15.51 3.05
N SER A 228 6.81 -15.30 1.74
CA SER A 228 7.58 -16.19 0.86
C SER A 228 8.29 -15.47 -0.29
N LYS A 229 9.35 -16.07 -0.85
CA LYS A 229 10.10 -15.48 -1.97
C LYS A 229 9.29 -15.38 -3.26
N ASP A 230 8.26 -16.20 -3.41
CA ASP A 230 7.41 -16.29 -4.60
C ASP A 230 6.08 -15.53 -4.45
N GLU A 231 5.87 -14.81 -3.33
CA GLU A 231 4.60 -14.14 -3.00
C GLU A 231 4.21 -13.02 -3.96
N HIS A 232 3.13 -13.11 -4.72
CA HIS A 232 2.70 -11.99 -5.57
C HIS A 232 1.57 -11.19 -4.94
N LEU A 233 1.56 -9.88 -5.19
CA LEU A 233 0.40 -9.04 -4.89
C LEU A 233 -0.76 -9.44 -5.80
N GLU A 234 -1.94 -9.52 -5.20
CA GLU A 234 -3.17 -9.71 -5.94
C GLU A 234 -3.48 -8.45 -6.75
N THR A 235 -3.95 -8.64 -7.99
CA THR A 235 -4.42 -7.53 -8.84
C THR A 235 -5.87 -7.24 -8.53
N LYS A 236 -6.15 -5.97 -8.27
CA LYS A 236 -7.43 -5.49 -7.79
C LYS A 236 -8.00 -4.42 -8.71
N THR A 237 -9.29 -4.21 -8.60
CA THR A 237 -9.98 -3.12 -9.30
C THR A 237 -9.70 -1.78 -8.61
N LEU A 238 -9.88 -0.67 -9.33
CA LEU A 238 -9.81 0.67 -8.71
C LEU A 238 -10.86 0.83 -7.60
N GLU A 239 -12.06 0.27 -7.80
CA GLU A 239 -13.12 0.34 -6.78
C GLU A 239 -12.71 -0.34 -5.47
N GLU A 240 -12.11 -1.53 -5.54
CA GLU A 240 -11.66 -2.24 -4.34
C GLU A 240 -10.56 -1.46 -3.60
N LEU A 241 -9.60 -0.87 -4.32
CA LEU A 241 -8.58 0.00 -3.71
C LEU A 241 -9.23 1.18 -3.00
N GLN A 242 -10.15 1.88 -3.66
CA GLN A 242 -10.83 3.05 -3.07
C GLN A 242 -11.67 2.66 -1.85
N LYS A 243 -12.33 1.49 -1.87
CA LYS A 243 -13.05 0.95 -0.70
C LYS A 243 -12.10 0.63 0.46
N ASN A 244 -10.94 0.05 0.16
CA ASN A 244 -9.93 -0.25 1.18
C ASN A 244 -9.39 1.03 1.83
N LEU A 245 -9.00 2.03 1.02
CA LEU A 245 -8.53 3.33 1.51
C LEU A 245 -9.61 4.10 2.28
N ARG A 246 -10.89 3.91 1.93
CA ARG A 246 -12.03 4.43 2.72
C ARG A 246 -12.14 3.81 4.10
N ALA A 247 -11.95 2.49 4.18
CA ALA A 247 -12.06 1.76 5.44
C ALA A 247 -10.95 2.12 6.44
N SER A 248 -9.77 2.51 5.96
CA SER A 248 -8.65 2.95 6.79
C SER A 248 -8.72 4.43 7.21
N GLY A 249 -9.81 5.13 6.86
CA GLY A 249 -10.03 6.54 7.22
C GLY A 249 -9.54 7.54 6.18
N GLY A 250 -8.99 7.06 5.06
CA GLY A 250 -8.81 7.87 3.86
C GLY A 250 -10.11 8.06 3.09
N ASP A 251 -10.11 8.89 2.08
CA ASP A 251 -11.11 8.86 1.00
C ASP A 251 -10.39 9.33 -0.24
N VAL A 252 -9.94 8.37 -1.04
CA VAL A 252 -9.11 8.61 -2.21
C VAL A 252 -9.89 8.23 -3.46
N GLN A 253 -9.99 9.16 -4.41
CA GLN A 253 -10.35 8.86 -5.80
C GLN A 253 -9.11 9.04 -6.66
N VAL A 254 -8.58 7.97 -7.23
CA VAL A 254 -7.25 8.00 -7.86
C VAL A 254 -7.28 8.73 -9.21
N PHE A 255 -8.28 8.44 -10.05
CA PHE A 255 -8.44 9.01 -11.39
C PHE A 255 -9.83 9.67 -11.54
N PRO A 256 -10.11 10.77 -10.82
CA PRO A 256 -11.44 11.36 -10.73
C PRO A 256 -11.89 11.96 -12.08
N GLY A 257 -13.15 11.71 -12.45
CA GLY A 257 -13.75 12.29 -13.66
C GLY A 257 -13.21 11.73 -14.98
N THR A 258 -12.44 10.64 -14.95
CA THR A 258 -11.82 10.03 -16.13
C THR A 258 -12.59 8.79 -16.61
N GLN A 259 -12.17 8.23 -17.75
CA GLN A 259 -12.72 7.00 -18.31
C GLN A 259 -12.09 5.70 -17.76
N CYS A 260 -11.25 5.79 -16.73
CA CYS A 260 -10.62 4.62 -16.13
C CYS A 260 -11.68 3.68 -15.55
N PRO A 261 -11.70 2.39 -15.96
CA PRO A 261 -12.74 1.48 -15.50
C PRO A 261 -12.56 1.15 -14.02
N LEU A 262 -13.64 1.29 -13.25
CA LEU A 262 -13.60 1.07 -11.80
C LEU A 262 -13.68 -0.40 -11.38
N HIS A 263 -14.33 -1.25 -12.18
CA HIS A 263 -14.74 -2.60 -11.79
C HIS A 263 -14.05 -3.72 -12.59
N THR A 264 -13.05 -3.38 -13.40
CA THR A 264 -12.28 -4.37 -14.18
C THR A 264 -10.83 -4.35 -13.76
N THR A 265 -10.13 -5.44 -14.03
CA THR A 265 -8.67 -5.54 -13.92
C THR A 265 -8.05 -5.82 -15.30
N VAL A 266 -6.75 -6.06 -15.34
CA VAL A 266 -5.99 -6.48 -16.52
C VAL A 266 -5.48 -7.92 -16.42
N THR A 267 -6.01 -8.72 -15.48
CA THR A 267 -5.51 -10.08 -15.23
C THR A 267 -5.70 -11.01 -16.42
N GLU A 268 -6.70 -10.74 -17.27
CA GLU A 268 -6.93 -11.44 -18.54
C GLU A 268 -5.80 -11.23 -19.57
N LEU A 269 -4.98 -10.20 -19.38
CA LEU A 269 -3.84 -9.90 -20.26
C LEU A 269 -2.56 -10.61 -19.83
N TYR A 270 -2.48 -11.12 -18.60
CA TYR A 270 -1.25 -11.75 -18.08
C TYR A 270 -0.76 -12.97 -18.88
N PRO A 271 -1.63 -13.86 -19.40
CA PRO A 271 -1.19 -14.96 -20.26
C PRO A 271 -0.54 -14.52 -21.57
N GLN A 272 -0.79 -13.28 -22.02
CA GLN A 272 -0.24 -12.73 -23.26
C GLN A 272 1.17 -12.14 -23.08
N ILE A 273 1.64 -12.03 -21.83
CA ILE A 273 2.98 -11.51 -21.46
C ILE A 273 3.77 -12.52 -20.62
N PRO A 274 4.04 -13.74 -21.14
CA PRO A 274 4.59 -14.86 -20.35
C PRO A 274 5.97 -14.56 -19.76
N ASN A 275 6.76 -13.68 -20.39
CA ASN A 275 8.10 -13.33 -19.94
C ASN A 275 8.10 -12.48 -18.66
N CYS A 276 6.96 -11.93 -18.25
CA CYS A 276 6.86 -10.96 -17.16
C CYS A 276 6.58 -11.58 -15.80
N ARG A 277 6.39 -12.91 -15.74
CA ARG A 277 6.16 -13.68 -14.49
C ARG A 277 5.04 -13.08 -13.62
N CYS A 278 4.01 -12.56 -14.27
CA CYS A 278 2.79 -12.09 -13.62
C CYS A 278 2.04 -13.27 -12.97
N PRO A 279 1.21 -13.02 -11.94
CA PRO A 279 0.38 -14.06 -11.33
C PRO A 279 -0.55 -14.69 -12.38
N THR A 280 -0.75 -16.00 -12.35
CA THR A 280 -1.75 -16.64 -13.22
C THR A 280 -3.16 -16.29 -12.76
N ALA A 281 -4.01 -15.84 -13.69
CA ALA A 281 -5.43 -15.61 -13.44
C ALA A 281 -6.09 -16.94 -13.02
N GLY A 282 -6.32 -17.12 -11.70
CA GLY A 282 -6.88 -18.35 -11.15
C GLY A 282 -6.31 -18.77 -9.79
N THR A 283 -5.21 -18.18 -9.30
CA THR A 283 -4.69 -18.46 -7.96
C THR A 283 -4.95 -17.32 -6.96
N SER A 284 -6.10 -16.63 -7.05
CA SER A 284 -6.66 -16.06 -5.81
C SER A 284 -7.12 -17.24 -4.97
N ALA A 285 -6.22 -17.76 -4.14
CA ALA A 285 -6.67 -18.41 -2.93
C ALA A 285 -7.57 -17.39 -2.24
N TYR A 286 -8.88 -17.67 -2.21
CA TYR A 286 -9.82 -16.92 -1.39
C TYR A 286 -9.34 -17.13 0.05
N ARG A 287 -8.44 -16.25 0.52
CA ARG A 287 -7.92 -16.28 1.88
C ARG A 287 -9.03 -15.72 2.74
N SER A 288 -10.01 -16.56 3.06
CA SER A 288 -10.84 -16.35 4.24
C SER A 288 -9.86 -16.17 5.40
N THR A 289 -9.73 -14.94 5.88
CA THR A 289 -9.05 -14.64 7.13
C THR A 289 -9.81 -15.32 8.26
N SER A 290 -9.50 -16.59 8.50
CA SER A 290 -9.83 -17.26 9.75
C SER A 290 -8.79 -16.82 10.78
N GLY A 291 -8.85 -15.54 11.16
CA GLY A 291 -8.06 -15.01 12.27
C GLY A 291 -8.69 -15.48 13.58
N SER A 292 -8.00 -16.34 14.32
CA SER A 292 -8.34 -16.58 15.73
C SER A 292 -7.97 -15.33 16.52
N VAL A 293 -8.97 -14.53 16.92
CA VAL A 293 -8.78 -13.45 17.90
C VAL A 293 -8.62 -14.09 19.27
N ARG A 294 -7.44 -13.94 19.86
CA ARG A 294 -7.21 -14.27 21.28
C ARG A 294 -7.31 -12.99 22.10
N SER A 295 -8.52 -12.58 22.48
CA SER A 295 -8.69 -11.47 23.41
C SER A 295 -8.66 -11.97 24.85
N SER A 296 -7.60 -11.63 25.57
CA SER A 296 -7.52 -11.76 27.03
C SER A 296 -7.91 -10.42 27.67
N ALA A 297 -9.20 -10.12 27.70
CA ALA A 297 -9.76 -9.05 28.54
C ALA A 297 -11.27 -9.32 28.80
N PRO A 298 -11.78 -9.11 30.02
CA PRO A 298 -13.19 -9.30 30.32
C PRO A 298 -14.02 -8.11 29.83
N GLY A 299 -14.92 -8.33 28.88
CA GLY A 299 -15.88 -7.34 28.37
C GLY A 299 -16.81 -7.92 27.30
N SER A 300 -18.08 -7.51 27.28
CA SER A 300 -19.14 -8.04 26.41
C SER A 300 -19.07 -7.48 24.98
N VAL A 301 -19.14 -8.35 23.96
CA VAL A 301 -19.25 -7.93 22.55
C VAL A 301 -20.73 -7.95 22.12
N THR A 302 -21.24 -6.81 21.64
CA THR A 302 -22.68 -6.59 21.38
C THR A 302 -23.13 -6.95 19.95
N ARG A 303 -22.24 -7.31 19.03
CA ARG A 303 -22.60 -7.84 17.70
C ARG A 303 -21.38 -8.46 16.99
N HIS A 304 -21.54 -9.67 16.44
CA HIS A 304 -20.60 -10.27 15.49
C HIS A 304 -21.35 -10.72 14.23
N THR A 305 -20.82 -10.37 13.06
CA THR A 305 -21.28 -10.88 11.75
C THR A 305 -20.11 -11.59 11.07
N THR A 306 -19.98 -12.89 11.29
CA THR A 306 -19.05 -13.74 10.54
C THR A 306 -19.68 -15.13 10.43
N SER A 307 -19.80 -15.65 9.20
CA SER A 307 -20.17 -17.05 8.97
C SER A 307 -18.98 -17.94 9.34
N GLY A 308 -19.10 -18.70 10.43
CA GLY A 308 -18.10 -19.68 10.87
C GLY A 308 -18.52 -20.40 12.16
N SER A 309 -18.05 -21.64 12.34
CA SER A 309 -18.39 -22.50 13.49
C SER A 309 -17.55 -22.15 14.72
N VAL A 310 -18.20 -21.95 15.87
CA VAL A 310 -17.56 -21.73 17.17
C VAL A 310 -17.14 -23.08 17.77
N THR A 311 -15.85 -23.29 18.00
CA THR A 311 -15.32 -24.58 18.52
C THR A 311 -15.04 -24.60 20.03
N ARG A 312 -15.16 -23.47 20.76
CA ARG A 312 -15.12 -23.45 22.24
C ARG A 312 -15.63 -22.14 22.83
N HIS A 313 -16.55 -22.22 23.80
CA HIS A 313 -16.95 -21.10 24.67
C HIS A 313 -16.71 -21.50 26.13
N THR A 314 -16.06 -20.67 26.93
CA THR A 314 -15.88 -20.91 28.37
C THR A 314 -16.23 -19.65 29.16
N THR A 315 -17.51 -19.32 29.30
CA THR A 315 -18.07 -18.60 30.47
C THR A 315 -19.60 -18.68 30.47
N SER A 316 -20.19 -18.82 31.66
CA SER A 316 -21.65 -18.85 31.90
C SER A 316 -22.35 -17.61 31.35
N GLY A 317 -23.29 -17.80 30.42
CA GLY A 317 -24.18 -16.76 29.91
C GLY A 317 -25.11 -17.30 28.81
N SER A 318 -26.38 -16.91 28.84
CA SER A 318 -27.47 -17.42 28.00
C SER A 318 -27.51 -16.74 26.62
N VAL A 319 -27.69 -17.50 25.53
CA VAL A 319 -27.85 -16.97 24.16
C VAL A 319 -29.34 -16.79 23.81
N THR A 320 -29.75 -15.61 23.35
CA THR A 320 -31.18 -15.25 23.18
C THR A 320 -31.74 -15.31 21.75
N ARG A 321 -30.95 -15.60 20.70
CA ARG A 321 -31.49 -15.98 19.36
C ARG A 321 -30.40 -16.45 18.40
N HIS A 322 -30.68 -17.49 17.63
CA HIS A 322 -29.88 -17.96 16.48
C HIS A 322 -30.74 -17.91 15.21
N THR A 323 -30.19 -17.36 14.13
CA THR A 323 -30.70 -17.54 12.76
C THR A 323 -29.51 -17.90 11.87
N THR A 324 -29.39 -19.18 11.49
CA THR A 324 -29.07 -19.74 10.16
C THR A 324 -28.71 -21.23 10.31
N SER A 325 -29.08 -22.02 9.30
CA SER A 325 -29.07 -23.48 9.20
C SER A 325 -27.69 -24.14 9.32
N GLY A 326 -27.56 -25.09 10.23
CA GLY A 326 -26.39 -25.96 10.38
C GLY A 326 -26.58 -26.95 11.54
N SER A 327 -26.13 -28.19 11.37
CA SER A 327 -26.31 -29.29 12.34
C SER A 327 -25.36 -29.19 13.53
N VAL A 328 -25.87 -29.50 14.73
CA VAL A 328 -25.09 -29.57 15.98
C VAL A 328 -24.68 -31.03 16.22
N THR A 329 -23.38 -31.31 16.26
CA THR A 329 -22.83 -32.58 16.76
C THR A 329 -22.24 -32.35 18.16
N THR A 330 -22.87 -32.93 19.18
CA THR A 330 -22.35 -32.96 20.55
C THR A 330 -21.45 -34.18 20.72
N THR A 331 -20.14 -33.99 20.84
CA THR A 331 -19.22 -35.03 21.30
C THR A 331 -18.99 -34.85 22.81
N ALA A 332 -19.56 -35.76 23.61
CA ALA A 332 -19.31 -35.83 25.05
C ALA A 332 -17.92 -36.44 25.29
N ALA A 333 -17.05 -35.74 26.02
CA ALA A 333 -15.81 -36.30 26.54
C ALA A 333 -16.11 -37.15 27.80
N PRO A 334 -15.38 -38.25 28.06
CA PRO A 334 -15.56 -39.06 29.26
C PRO A 334 -15.03 -38.31 30.50
N PRO A 335 -15.60 -38.54 31.70
CA PRO A 335 -15.21 -37.82 32.91
C PRO A 335 -13.86 -38.32 33.46
N PRO A 336 -13.15 -37.48 34.25
CA PRO A 336 -11.84 -37.82 34.79
C PRO A 336 -11.90 -38.84 35.93
N VAL A 337 -10.92 -39.75 35.96
CA VAL A 337 -10.70 -40.76 36.99
C VAL A 337 -10.11 -40.09 38.24
N TYR A 338 -10.84 -40.12 39.36
CA TYR A 338 -10.34 -39.70 40.68
C TYR A 338 -9.67 -40.88 41.40
N ILE A 339 -8.43 -40.67 41.86
CA ILE A 339 -7.67 -41.60 42.70
C ILE A 339 -8.19 -41.48 44.15
N TRP A 340 -8.62 -42.61 44.71
CA TRP A 340 -9.15 -42.74 46.07
C TRP A 340 -8.04 -42.76 47.11
N LEU A 341 -8.12 -41.88 48.10
CA LEU A 341 -7.44 -41.98 49.39
C LEU A 341 -8.44 -42.55 50.42
N PHE A 342 -8.09 -43.69 51.00
CA PHE A 342 -8.82 -44.34 52.08
C PHE A 342 -8.79 -43.49 53.36
N LEU A 343 -9.94 -43.29 53.99
CA LEU A 343 -10.06 -43.11 55.43
C LEU A 343 -11.44 -43.60 55.91
N THR A 344 -11.38 -44.59 56.78
CA THR A 344 -12.45 -45.24 57.53
C THR A 344 -13.04 -44.29 58.57
N TYR A 345 -14.36 -44.28 58.78
CA TYR A 345 -14.98 -44.42 60.12
C TYR A 345 -16.52 -44.50 60.07
N LEU A 346 -17.05 -44.98 61.19
CA LEU A 346 -18.34 -45.62 61.44
C LEU A 346 -19.62 -44.79 61.23
N GLN A 347 -20.62 -45.51 60.69
CA GLN A 347 -21.97 -45.73 61.23
C GLN A 347 -22.30 -45.05 62.58
N THR A 348 -23.36 -44.23 62.62
CA THR A 348 -24.56 -44.48 63.46
C THR A 348 -25.66 -43.45 63.23
N SER A 349 -26.85 -44.02 63.09
CA SER A 349 -28.19 -43.47 63.20
C SER A 349 -28.42 -42.54 64.39
N HIS A 350 -29.27 -41.52 64.23
CA HIS A 350 -30.48 -41.35 65.05
C HIS A 350 -31.39 -40.23 64.52
N ILE A 351 -32.63 -40.63 64.25
CA ILE A 351 -33.83 -39.81 64.09
C ILE A 351 -34.29 -39.37 65.48
N TRP A 352 -34.67 -38.10 65.67
CA TRP A 352 -35.75 -37.74 66.60
C TRP A 352 -36.56 -36.53 66.08
N PRO A 353 -37.89 -36.47 66.39
CA PRO A 353 -38.83 -35.51 65.84
C PRO A 353 -39.20 -34.41 66.86
N HIS A 354 -39.94 -33.40 66.40
CA HIS A 354 -40.62 -32.39 67.24
C HIS A 354 -42.16 -32.61 67.15
N PRO A 355 -42.98 -32.04 68.04
CA PRO A 355 -43.09 -32.32 69.47
C PRO A 355 -44.55 -32.63 69.89
N ARG A 356 -44.74 -33.40 70.98
CA ARG A 356 -45.76 -33.17 72.00
C ARG A 356 -45.56 -34.09 73.19
#